data_AF-A0A2K3QMA9-F1
#
_entry.id   AF-A0A2K3QMA9-F1
#
_cell.length_a   1.000
_cell.length_b   1.000
_cell.length_c   1.000
_cell.angle_alpha   90.00
_cell.angle_beta   90.00
_cell.angle_gamma   90.00
#
_symmetry.space_group_name_H-M   'P 1'
#
loop_
_entity.id
_entity.type
_entity.pdbx_description
1 polymer ?
#
loop_
_entity_poly.entity_id
_entity_poly.type
_entity_poly.pdbx_seq_one_letter_code
_entity_poly.pdbx_strand_id
1 'polypeptide(L)' 'MAPTIHLVRHAQGVHNLSVENEALRDPDLTPLGEQQCAALRASFPHHARITRLAASPLRRTLRTC' A
#
# COMPACT_ATOMS: atom_id res chain seq x y z
N MET A 1 -22.72 -1.99 16.71
CA MET A 1 -21.62 -2.87 16.25
C MET A 1 -20.30 -2.19 16.55
N ALA A 2 -19.26 -2.94 16.90
CA ALA A 2 -17.92 -2.39 17.03
C ALA A 2 -17.39 -1.96 15.64
N PRO A 3 -16.57 -0.91 15.54
CA PRO A 3 -15.96 -0.51 14.28
C PRO A 3 -14.98 -1.58 13.78
N THR A 4 -14.91 -1.77 12.46
CA THR A 4 -13.90 -2.61 11.81
C THR A 4 -12.76 -1.73 11.31
N ILE A 5 -11.52 -2.10 11.64
CA ILE A 5 -10.32 -1.44 11.13
C ILE A 5 -9.63 -2.38 10.14
N HIS A 6 -9.50 -1.93 8.89
CA HIS A 6 -8.74 -2.65 7.86
C HIS A 6 -7.30 -2.13 7.84
N LEU A 7 -6.33 -3.03 7.99
CA LEU A 7 -4.90 -2.69 7.97
C LEU A 7 -4.30 -3.17 6.67
N VAL A 8 -3.68 -2.25 5.92
CA VAL A 8 -3.03 -2.52 4.64
C VAL A 8 -1.57 -2.11 4.75
N ARG A 9 -0.65 -3.03 4.45
CA ARG A 9 0.77 -2.72 4.26
C ARG A 9 0.97 -2.17 2.84
N HIS A 10 1.87 -1.21 2.66
CA HIS A 10 2.25 -0.74 1.33
C HIS A 10 2.70 -1.92 0.43
N ALA A 11 2.41 -1.84 -0.87
CA ALA A 11 2.89 -2.81 -1.84
C ALA A 11 4.42 -2.74 -2.01
N GLN A 12 5.00 -3.65 -2.81
CA GLN A 12 6.45 -3.70 -3.01
C GLN A 12 6.98 -2.35 -3.55
N GLY A 13 7.85 -1.71 -2.76
CA GLY A 13 8.61 -0.54 -3.17
C GLY A 13 10.00 -0.91 -3.67
N VAL A 14 10.68 0.01 -4.36
CA VAL A 14 12.06 -0.22 -4.84
C VAL A 14 13.02 -0.59 -3.70
N HIS A 15 12.82 -0.03 -2.49
CA HIS A 15 13.59 -0.43 -1.29
C HIS A 15 13.50 -1.92 -0.91
N ASN A 16 12.52 -2.66 -1.43
CA ASN A 16 12.37 -4.09 -1.12
C ASN A 16 13.16 -5.01 -2.07
N LEU A 17 13.84 -4.45 -3.08
CA LEU A 17 14.50 -5.26 -4.12
C LEU A 17 15.89 -5.77 -3.71
N SER A 18 16.57 -5.10 -2.80
CA SER A 18 17.88 -5.54 -2.27
C SER A 18 18.21 -4.83 -0.95
N VAL A 19 19.23 -5.33 -0.24
CA VAL A 19 19.71 -4.73 1.01
C VAL A 19 20.24 -3.31 0.77
N GLU A 20 20.92 -3.08 -0.35
CA GLU A 20 21.44 -1.76 -0.73
C GLU A 20 20.31 -0.74 -0.94
N ASN A 21 19.16 -1.21 -1.44
CA ASN A 21 18.00 -0.37 -1.69
C ASN A 21 17.24 0.01 -0.41
N GLU A 22 17.50 -0.62 0.74
CA GLU A 22 16.84 -0.29 2.01
C GLU A 22 17.08 1.16 2.44
N ALA A 23 18.22 1.75 2.05
CA ALA A 23 18.57 3.13 2.34
C ALA A 23 17.82 4.16 1.47
N LEU A 24 17.11 3.73 0.41
CA LEU A 24 16.38 4.63 -0.47
C LEU A 24 15.30 5.38 0.31
N ARG A 25 15.38 6.72 0.26
CA ARG A 25 14.41 7.60 0.91
C ARG A 25 13.20 7.76 0.02
N ASP A 26 12.04 7.40 0.56
CA ASP A 26 10.73 7.55 -0.09
C ASP A 26 10.65 7.02 -1.54
N PRO A 27 11.02 5.75 -1.78
CA PRO A 27 11.01 5.16 -3.11
C PRO A 27 9.58 4.93 -3.60
N ASP A 28 9.45 4.88 -4.93
CA ASP A 28 8.24 4.47 -5.61
C ASP A 28 7.95 2.97 -5.48
N LEU A 29 6.77 2.57 -5.94
CA LEU A 29 6.40 1.17 -6.14
C LEU A 29 7.17 0.59 -7.33
N THR A 30 7.42 -0.71 -7.27
CA THR A 30 7.87 -1.47 -8.44
C THR A 30 6.67 -1.79 -9.35
N PRO A 31 6.89 -2.23 -10.61
CA PRO A 31 5.79 -2.73 -11.43
C PRO A 31 5.01 -3.89 -10.78
N LEU A 32 5.70 -4.74 -10.01
CA LEU A 32 5.05 -5.77 -9.19
C LEU A 32 4.22 -5.14 -8.06
N GLY A 33 4.71 -4.09 -7.41
CA GLY A 33 3.96 -3.34 -6.42
C GLY A 33 2.66 -2.76 -6.98
N GLU A 34 2.68 -2.22 -8.20
CA GLU A 34 1.46 -1.71 -8.86
C GLU A 34 0.46 -2.84 -9.15
N GLN A 35 0.92 -4.03 -9.56
CA GLN A 35 0.07 -5.21 -9.73
C GLN A 35 -0.53 -5.68 -8.40
N GLN A 36 0.23 -5.63 -7.31
CA GLN A 36 -0.27 -5.95 -5.97
C GLN A 36 -1.37 -4.98 -5.54
N CYS A 37 -1.23 -3.68 -5.81
CA CYS A 37 -2.30 -2.70 -5.58
C CYS A 37 -3.56 -3.02 -6.39
N ALA A 38 -3.41 -3.34 -7.68
CA ALA A 38 -4.53 -3.72 -8.53
C ALA A 38 -5.26 -4.97 -8.01
N ALA A 39 -4.50 -5.98 -7.56
CA ALA A 39 -5.05 -7.21 -6.98
C ALA A 39 -5.77 -6.96 -5.64
N LEU A 40 -5.20 -6.12 -4.77
CA LEU A 40 -5.86 -5.71 -3.52
C LEU A 40 -7.17 -4.98 -3.82
N ARG A 41 -7.14 -4.02 -4.75
CA ARG A 41 -8.35 -3.29 -5.18
C ARG A 41 -9.42 -4.25 -5.69
N ALA A 42 -9.05 -5.23 -6.51
CA ALA A 42 -10.02 -6.19 -7.06
C ALA A 42 -10.61 -7.13 -5.99
N SER A 43 -9.80 -7.53 -5.01
CA SER A 43 -10.19 -8.54 -4.00
C SER A 43 -10.81 -7.96 -2.73
N PHE A 44 -10.60 -6.67 -2.43
CA PHE A 44 -11.12 -6.03 -1.22
C PHE A 44 -12.63 -5.76 -1.34
N PRO A 45 -13.50 -6.43 -0.54
CA PRO A 45 -14.95 -6.37 -0.77
C PRO A 45 -15.65 -5.22 -0.04
N HIS A 46 -14.91 -4.37 0.67
CA HIS A 46 -15.48 -3.39 1.59
C HIS A 46 -15.28 -1.93 1.15
N HIS A 47 -14.90 -1.68 -0.11
CA HIS A 47 -14.69 -0.33 -0.66
C HIS A 47 -15.82 0.64 -0.30
N ALA A 48 -17.07 0.24 -0.53
CA ALA A 48 -18.25 1.08 -0.27
C ALA A 48 -18.53 1.36 1.22
N ARG A 49 -17.85 0.68 2.15
CA ARG A 49 -18.04 0.83 3.61
C ARG A 49 -16.93 1.66 4.26
N ILE A 50 -15.89 2.03 3.52
CA ILE A 50 -14.80 2.87 4.03
C ILE A 50 -15.29 4.31 4.18
N THR A 51 -15.22 4.85 5.39
CA THR A 51 -15.63 6.24 5.71
C THR A 51 -14.46 7.13 6.10
N ARG A 52 -13.30 6.53 6.39
CA ARG A 52 -12.06 7.20 6.80
C ARG A 52 -10.87 6.41 6.25
N LEU A 53 -9.85 7.12 5.80
CA LEU A 53 -8.57 6.56 5.37
C LEU A 53 -7.47 7.34 6.09
N ALA A 54 -6.52 6.62 6.69
CA ALA A 54 -5.31 7.19 7.27
C ALA A 54 -4.11 6.47 6.65
N ALA A 55 -3.10 7.23 6.22
CA ALA A 55 -1.95 6.70 5.53
C ALA A 55 -0.67 7.41 5.98
N SER A 56 0.45 6.68 5.96
CA SER A 56 1.79 7.28 6.03
C SER A 56 1.99 8.22 4.83
N PRO A 57 2.73 9.34 4.98
CA PRO A 57 2.96 10.29 3.90
C PRO A 57 3.93 9.78 2.81
N LEU A 58 4.47 8.57 2.94
CA LEU A 58 5.44 8.02 1.99
C LEU A 58 4.76 7.64 0.66
N ARG A 59 5.40 7.92 -0.47
CA ARG A 59 4.91 7.67 -1.84
C ARG A 59 4.39 6.26 -2.02
N ARG A 60 5.16 5.25 -1.61
CA ARG A 60 4.74 3.85 -1.70
C ARG A 60 3.43 3.54 -0.96
N THR A 61 3.16 4.21 0.17
CA THR A 61 1.91 4.04 0.91
C THR A 61 0.78 4.78 0.22
N LEU A 62 1.00 6.03 -0.18
CA LEU A 62 -0.01 6.84 -0.88
C LEU A 62 -0.42 6.22 -2.22
N ARG A 63 0.50 5.59 -2.94
CA ARG A 63 0.22 4.87 -4.20
C ARG A 63 -0.48 3.53 -3.99
N THR A 64 -0.47 2.98 -2.77
CA THR A 64 -1.16 1.73 -2.43
C THR A 64 -2.62 1.95 -2.07
N CYS A 65 -2.95 3.12 -1.52
CA CYS A 65 -4.31 3.54 -1.18
C CYS A 65 -5.17 3.76 -2.42
#